data_AF-S8DKW0-F1
#
_entry.id   AF-S8DKW0-F1
#
_cell.length_a   1.000
_cell.length_b   1.000
_cell.length_c   1.000
_cell.angle_alpha   90.00
_cell.angle_beta   90.00
_cell.angle_gamma   90.00
#
_symmetry.space_group_name_H-M   'P 1'
#
loop_
_entity.id
_entity.type
_entity.pdbx_description
1 polymer ?
#
loop_
_entity_poly.entity_id
_entity_poly.type
_entity_poly.pdbx_seq_one_letter_code
_entity_poly.pdbx_strand_id
1 'polypeptide(L)'
;QGSLKLYNWNNKRIPNPAAKMTTLSSAMIYKTISGTHEFTIQGHSLSKLFDSKHEINSEIFTVGDHSWSISFYPLGYGKGNDANVSIYLYLVDGVGDVKVNYDITLLDQS
;
A
#
# COMPACT_ATOMS: atom_id res chain seq x y z
N GLN A 1 -15.08 14.67 5.40
CA GLN A 1 -15.96 14.65 4.20
C GLN A 1 -16.14 16.07 3.71
N GLY A 2 -15.93 16.32 2.43
CA GLY A 2 -16.18 17.62 1.79
C GLY A 2 -17.15 17.45 0.64
N SER A 3 -18.00 18.45 0.41
CA SER A 3 -18.90 18.48 -0.76
C SER A 3 -18.57 19.70 -1.60
N LEU A 4 -18.32 19.50 -2.89
CA LEU A 4 -18.22 20.59 -3.85
C LEU A 4 -19.59 20.76 -4.53
N LYS A 5 -20.09 21.99 -4.53
CA LYS A 5 -21.32 22.36 -5.24
C LYS A 5 -20.96 23.38 -6.31
N LEU A 6 -21.30 23.08 -7.55
CA LEU A 6 -21.15 23.99 -8.67
C LEU A 6 -22.51 24.61 -8.97
N TYR A 7 -22.54 25.94 -9.02
CA TYR A 7 -23.72 26.70 -9.42
C TYR A 7 -23.42 27.39 -10.75
N ASN A 8 -24.40 27.41 -11.64
CA ASN A 8 -24.28 28.11 -12.91
C ASN A 8 -24.34 29.62 -12.66
N TRP A 9 -23.21 30.30 -12.85
CA TRP A 9 -23.04 31.74 -12.64
C TRP A 9 -23.94 32.61 -13.55
N ASN A 10 -24.34 32.10 -14.72
CA ASN A 10 -25.05 32.91 -15.72
C ASN A 10 -26.54 33.14 -15.41
N ASN A 11 -27.11 32.44 -14.41
CA ASN A 11 -28.48 32.66 -13.97
C ASN A 11 -28.54 33.68 -12.81
N LYS A 12 -28.38 34.98 -13.12
CA LYS A 12 -28.61 36.09 -12.17
C LYS A 12 -30.09 36.30 -11.80
N ARG A 13 -31.00 35.39 -12.15
CA ARG A 13 -32.42 35.49 -11.78
C ARG A 13 -32.61 34.74 -10.47
N ILE A 14 -33.12 35.45 -9.46
CA ILE A 14 -33.64 34.86 -8.23
C ILE A 14 -34.55 33.68 -8.65
N PRO A 15 -34.30 32.45 -8.20
CA PRO A 15 -35.14 31.32 -8.58
C PRO A 15 -36.58 31.65 -8.18
N ASN A 16 -37.52 31.48 -9.10
CA ASN A 16 -38.94 31.48 -8.73
C ASN A 16 -39.10 30.46 -7.57
N PRO A 17 -39.70 30.83 -6.43
CA PRO A 17 -39.88 29.90 -5.31
C PRO A 17 -40.69 28.64 -5.69
N ALA A 18 -41.41 28.65 -6.82
CA ALA A 18 -42.11 27.48 -7.38
C ALA A 18 -41.31 26.69 -8.44
N ALA A 19 -40.12 27.15 -8.86
CA ALA A 19 -39.30 26.43 -9.84
C ALA A 19 -38.59 25.26 -9.14
N LYS A 20 -39.02 24.04 -9.45
CA LYS A 20 -38.39 22.80 -8.98
C LYS A 20 -37.02 22.67 -9.66
N MET A 21 -35.95 22.97 -8.92
CA MET A 21 -34.58 22.85 -9.42
C MET A 21 -34.15 21.38 -9.39
N THR A 22 -33.95 20.77 -10.57
CA THR A 22 -33.40 19.41 -10.65
C THR A 22 -31.94 19.45 -10.23
N THR A 23 -31.65 18.92 -9.04
CA THR A 23 -30.28 18.82 -8.53
C THR A 23 -29.70 17.48 -8.98
N LEU A 24 -28.59 17.51 -9.71
CA LEU A 24 -27.79 16.32 -10.00
C LEU A 24 -26.67 16.23 -8.97
N SER A 25 -26.59 15.11 -8.26
CA SER A 25 -25.50 14.80 -7.35
C SER A 25 -24.73 13.59 -7.85
N SER A 26 -23.43 13.62 -7.64
CA SER A 26 -22.56 12.45 -7.74
C SER A 26 -21.67 12.41 -6.52
N ALA A 27 -21.25 11.22 -6.13
CA ALA A 27 -20.32 11.01 -5.02
C ALA A 27 -19.15 10.16 -5.52
N MET A 28 -17.94 10.55 -5.15
CA MET A 28 -16.75 9.74 -5.33
C MET A 28 -16.32 9.22 -3.96
N ILE A 29 -16.21 7.90 -3.83
CA ILE A 29 -15.85 7.22 -2.59
C ILE A 29 -14.48 6.58 -2.81
N TYR A 30 -13.47 7.09 -2.11
CA TYR A 30 -12.18 6.41 -2.02
C TYR A 30 -12.25 5.45 -0.84
N LYS A 31 -12.04 4.15 -1.09
CA LYS A 31 -11.93 3.14 -0.04
C LYS A 31 -10.47 2.73 0.07
N THR A 32 -9.91 2.84 1.26
CA THR A 32 -8.61 2.23 1.55
C THR A 32 -8.80 0.72 1.65
N ILE A 33 -8.02 -0.04 0.89
CA ILE A 33 -7.96 -1.50 1.00
C ILE A 33 -6.75 -1.82 1.87
N SER A 34 -6.96 -2.60 2.93
CA SER A 34 -5.92 -3.05 3.85
C SER A 34 -5.84 -4.58 3.82
N GLY A 35 -4.63 -5.10 3.99
CA GLY A 35 -4.37 -6.53 4.12
C GLY A 35 -3.16 -6.77 4.99
N THR A 36 -2.98 -8.01 5.44
CA THR A 36 -1.85 -8.46 6.24
C THR A 36 -1.25 -9.71 5.61
N HIS A 37 0.06 -9.85 5.66
CA HIS A 37 0.77 -11.04 5.23
C HIS A 37 1.73 -11.48 6.32
N GLU A 38 1.66 -12.74 6.72
CA GLU A 38 2.59 -13.35 7.67
C GLU A 38 3.61 -14.15 6.88
N PHE A 39 4.88 -13.76 7.00
CA PHE A 39 6.00 -14.42 6.34
C PHE A 39 6.88 -15.10 7.39
N THR A 40 6.80 -16.43 7.47
CA THR A 40 7.52 -17.24 8.45
C THR A 40 8.74 -17.91 7.83
N ILE A 41 9.93 -17.56 8.33
CA ILE A 41 11.19 -18.16 7.90
C ILE A 41 11.58 -19.26 8.88
N GLN A 42 11.46 -20.52 8.47
CA GLN A 42 11.87 -21.67 9.27
C GLN A 42 13.35 -22.00 9.02
N GLY A 43 14.07 -22.41 10.07
CA GLY A 43 15.46 -22.88 9.92
C GLY A 43 16.52 -21.77 9.87
N HIS A 44 16.29 -20.62 10.51
CA HIS A 44 17.20 -19.47 10.53
C HIS A 44 18.66 -19.82 10.91
N SER A 45 18.92 -20.92 11.62
CA SER A 45 20.30 -21.40 11.89
C SER A 45 21.11 -21.72 10.62
N LEU A 46 20.44 -22.03 9.50
CA LEU A 46 21.08 -22.29 8.19
C LEU A 46 21.38 -20.99 7.43
N SER A 47 20.84 -19.84 7.84
CA SER A 47 21.08 -18.57 7.14
C SER A 47 22.55 -18.14 7.17
N LYS A 48 23.30 -18.58 8.19
CA LYS A 48 24.75 -18.41 8.35
C LYS A 48 25.59 -19.17 7.31
N LEU A 49 24.99 -20.05 6.52
CA LEU A 49 25.66 -20.79 5.45
C LEU A 49 25.53 -20.11 4.08
N PHE A 50 24.74 -19.04 3.97
CA PHE A 50 24.55 -18.32 2.71
C PHE A 50 25.42 -17.07 2.65
N ASP A 51 25.91 -16.76 1.45
CA ASP A 51 26.74 -15.58 1.18
C ASP A 51 25.99 -14.28 1.53
N SER A 52 26.74 -13.19 1.76
CA SER A 52 26.26 -11.85 2.16
C SER A 52 25.27 -11.16 1.21
N LYS A 53 24.80 -11.85 0.16
CA LYS A 53 23.82 -11.36 -0.81
C LYS A 53 22.58 -12.24 -0.93
N HIS A 54 22.43 -13.26 -0.08
CA HIS A 54 21.29 -14.16 -0.17
C HIS A 54 20.01 -13.49 0.36
N GLU A 55 19.00 -13.42 -0.50
CA GLU A 55 17.67 -12.94 -0.16
C GLU A 55 16.70 -14.09 0.01
N ILE A 56 15.78 -13.95 0.96
CA ILE A 56 14.68 -14.89 1.17
C ILE A 56 13.39 -14.14 0.84
N ASN A 57 12.67 -14.60 -0.18
CA ASN A 57 11.43 -13.98 -0.63
C ASN A 57 10.21 -14.71 -0.03
N SER A 58 9.18 -13.94 0.32
CA SER A 58 7.86 -14.49 0.63
C SER A 58 7.19 -15.04 -0.63
N GLU A 59 6.09 -15.77 -0.43
CA GLU A 59 5.12 -15.95 -1.51
C GLU A 59 4.51 -14.61 -1.92
N ILE A 60 4.02 -14.54 -3.15
CA ILE A 60 3.31 -13.37 -3.66
C ILE A 60 1.93 -13.30 -2.99
N PHE A 61 1.55 -12.13 -2.51
CA PHE A 61 0.24 -11.88 -1.94
C PHE A 61 -0.42 -10.64 -2.56
N THR A 62 -1.76 -10.59 -2.55
CA THR A 62 -2.52 -9.52 -3.21
C THR A 62 -3.22 -8.63 -2.19
N VAL A 63 -2.99 -7.31 -2.28
CA VAL A 63 -3.71 -6.29 -1.51
C VAL A 63 -3.98 -5.10 -2.42
N GLY A 64 -5.25 -4.66 -2.45
CA GLY A 64 -5.66 -3.50 -3.23
C GLY A 64 -5.47 -3.67 -4.73
N ASP A 65 -5.76 -4.88 -5.25
CA ASP A 65 -5.58 -5.26 -6.66
C ASP A 65 -4.13 -5.20 -7.16
N HIS A 66 -3.17 -5.18 -6.23
CA HIS A 66 -1.74 -5.22 -6.50
C HIS A 66 -1.11 -6.45 -5.85
N SER A 67 -0.16 -7.05 -6.57
CA SER A 67 0.65 -8.17 -6.13
C SER A 67 1.93 -7.66 -5.48
N TRP A 68 2.24 -8.22 -4.32
CA TRP A 68 3.33 -7.81 -3.46
C TRP A 68 4.17 -9.02 -3.05
N SER A 69 5.45 -8.77 -2.74
CA SER A 69 6.32 -9.73 -2.08
C SER A 69 7.18 -9.05 -1.02
N ILE A 70 7.57 -9.79 0.02
CA ILE A 70 8.53 -9.33 1.02
C ILE A 70 9.87 -10.00 0.72
N SER A 71 10.95 -9.22 0.69
CA SER A 71 12.32 -9.75 0.62
C SER A 71 13.03 -9.49 1.94
N PHE A 72 13.58 -10.55 2.51
CA PHE A 72 14.35 -10.53 3.75
C PHE A 72 15.83 -10.81 3.46
N TYR A 73 16.70 -9.92 3.96
CA TYR A 73 18.15 -10.00 3.85
C TYR A 73 18.75 -10.15 5.26
N PRO A 74 19.12 -11.39 5.67
CA PRO A 74 19.65 -11.65 7.02
C PRO A 74 20.97 -10.91 7.31
N LEU A 75 21.75 -10.65 6.26
CA LEU A 75 23.05 -9.99 6.33
C LEU A 75 23.01 -8.56 5.79
N GLY A 76 21.82 -7.97 5.67
CA GLY A 76 21.65 -6.60 5.20
C GLY A 76 21.77 -6.45 3.68
N TYR A 77 21.24 -5.34 3.16
CA TYR A 77 21.30 -5.02 1.74
C TYR A 77 21.22 -3.50 1.50
N GLY A 78 21.85 -3.03 0.43
CA GLY A 78 21.80 -1.63 0.01
C GLY A 78 22.45 -0.68 1.03
N LYS A 79 21.61 0.12 1.71
CA LYS A 79 22.07 1.03 2.80
C LYS A 79 22.25 0.32 4.13
N GLY A 80 21.68 -0.88 4.28
CA GLY A 80 22.02 -1.78 5.37
C GLY A 80 23.42 -2.34 5.14
N ASN A 81 24.25 -2.34 6.17
CA ASN A 81 25.52 -3.02 6.17
C ASN A 81 25.36 -4.45 6.73
N ASP A 82 26.43 -5.24 6.65
CA ASP A 82 26.53 -6.62 7.13
C ASP A 82 26.25 -6.82 8.64
N ALA A 83 25.95 -5.74 9.37
CA ALA A 83 25.64 -5.75 10.80
C ALA A 83 24.13 -5.64 11.09
N ASN A 84 23.28 -5.42 10.09
CA ASN A 84 21.83 -5.26 10.28
C ASN A 84 21.06 -6.15 9.30
N VAL A 85 19.89 -6.64 9.71
CA VAL A 85 18.93 -7.23 8.75
C VAL A 85 18.30 -6.13 7.91
N SER A 86 17.91 -6.45 6.67
CA SER A 86 17.14 -5.53 5.82
C SER A 86 15.87 -6.21 5.31
N ILE A 87 14.76 -5.47 5.29
CA ILE A 87 13.44 -5.97 4.87
C ILE A 87 12.85 -4.96 3.90
N TYR A 88 12.34 -5.46 2.78
CA TYR A 88 11.74 -4.63 1.73
C TYR A 88 10.39 -5.20 1.30
N LEU A 89 9.43 -4.30 1.04
CA LEU A 89 8.16 -4.62 0.38
C LEU A 89 8.29 -4.25 -1.10
N TYR A 90 8.06 -5.21 -1.98
CA TYR A 90 8.14 -5.05 -3.42
C TYR A 90 6.77 -5.09 -4.06
N LEU A 91 6.51 -4.15 -4.97
CA LEU A 91 5.39 -4.22 -5.91
C LEU A 91 5.81 -5.12 -7.08
N VAL A 92 5.15 -6.26 -7.24
CA VAL A 92 5.44 -7.26 -8.28
C VAL A 92 4.82 -6.84 -9.61
N ASP A 93 3.61 -6.27 -9.56
CA ASP A 93 2.91 -5.77 -10.72
C ASP A 93 3.56 -4.44 -11.16
N GLY A 94 4.64 -4.53 -11.92
CA GLY A 94 5.56 -3.44 -12.25
C GLY A 94 5.01 -2.29 -13.13
N VAL A 95 3.79 -1.80 -12.88
CA VAL A 95 3.19 -0.72 -13.65
C VAL A 95 2.54 0.33 -12.74
N GLY A 96 3.23 1.46 -12.55
CA GLY A 96 2.69 2.67 -11.94
C GLY A 96 3.20 3.00 -10.53
N ASP A 97 3.08 4.28 -10.16
CA ASP A 97 3.35 4.75 -8.80
C ASP A 97 2.16 4.42 -7.88
N VAL A 98 2.32 3.42 -7.02
CA VAL A 98 1.32 3.11 -5.98
C VAL A 98 1.72 3.79 -4.68
N LYS A 99 0.77 4.49 -4.05
CA LYS A 99 0.94 5.03 -2.70
C LYS A 99 0.39 4.06 -1.68
N VAL A 100 1.27 3.55 -0.82
CA VAL A 100 0.92 2.65 0.27
C VAL A 100 1.39 3.21 1.61
N ASN A 101 0.63 2.89 2.67
CA ASN A 101 1.08 2.98 4.05
C ASN A 101 1.23 1.55 4.55
N TYR A 102 2.35 1.22 5.18
CA TYR A 102 2.63 -0.12 5.69
C TYR A 102 3.44 -0.07 6.97
N ASP A 103 3.23 -1.08 7.80
CA ASP A 103 4.01 -1.35 9.00
C ASP A 103 4.64 -2.74 8.85
N ILE A 104 5.93 -2.87 9.17
CA ILE A 104 6.65 -4.14 9.20
C ILE A 104 7.10 -4.39 10.63
N THR A 105 6.67 -5.51 11.19
CA THR A 105 7.05 -5.94 12.54
C THR A 105 7.79 -7.27 12.44
N LEU A 106 9.00 -7.32 13.02
CA LEU A 106 9.72 -8.57 13.21
C LEU A 106 9.26 -9.20 14.52
N LEU A 107 8.61 -10.35 14.45
CA LEU A 107 8.19 -11.10 15.64
C LEU A 107 9.34 -12.00 16.10
N ASP A 108 9.76 -11.82 17.35
CA ASP A 108 10.71 -12.73 17.99
C ASP A 108 10.01 -14.05 18.33
N GLN A 109 10.60 -15.18 17.92
CA GLN A 109 10.06 -16.52 18.18
C GLN A 109 10.75 -17.13 19.39
N SER A 110 10.66 -16.46 20.55
CA SER A 110 11.26 -16.93 21.82
C SER A 110 10.79 -18.33 22.21
#